data_AF-A0A2T1FN84-F1
#
_entry.id   AF-A0A2T1FN84-F1
#
_cell.length_a   1.000
_cell.length_b   1.000
_cell.length_c   1.000
_cell.angle_alpha   90.00
_cell.angle_beta   90.00
_cell.angle_gamma   90.00
#
_symmetry.space_group_name_H-M   'P 1'
#
loop_
_entity.id
_entity.type
_entity.pdbx_description
1 polymer ?
#
loop_
_entity_poly.entity_id
_entity_poly.type
_entity_poly.pdbx_seq_one_letter_code
_entity_poly.pdbx_strand_id
1 'polypeptide(L)' 'MGGEACIRKTRIPVWLLVSYRCQGASDAHILEGHLDLSAADLVNAFSYADAHFDEIETAIREQEEA' A
#
# COMPACT_ATOMS: atom_id res chain seq x y z
N MET A 1 8.96 12.50 -7.94
CA MET A 1 10.11 11.67 -7.49
C MET A 1 10.06 11.53 -5.96
N GLY A 2 8.91 11.13 -5.42
CA GLY A 2 8.79 10.69 -4.03
C GLY A 2 9.30 9.26 -3.95
N GLY A 3 10.20 8.97 -3.02
CA GLY A 3 10.71 7.61 -2.83
C GLY A 3 9.56 6.71 -2.42
N GLU A 4 9.17 5.77 -3.27
CA GLU A 4 8.04 4.89 -2.98
C GLU A 4 8.28 4.10 -1.70
N ALA A 5 7.44 4.35 -0.69
CA ALA A 5 7.41 3.53 0.51
C ALA A 5 7.03 2.09 0.12
N CYS A 6 8.03 1.22 0.09
CA CYS A 6 7.86 -0.19 -0.22
C CYS A 6 7.83 -1.02 1.06
N ILE A 7 6.99 -2.06 1.09
CA ILE A 7 7.00 -3.04 2.18
C ILE A 7 8.42 -3.63 2.28
N ARG A 8 8.99 -3.70 3.49
CA ARG A 8 10.40 -4.06 3.75
C ARG A 8 10.89 -5.36 3.10
N LYS A 9 9.98 -6.25 2.68
CA LYS A 9 10.29 -7.55 2.07
C LYS A 9 9.81 -7.71 0.63
N THR A 10 9.08 -6.75 0.09
CA THR A 10 8.48 -6.86 -1.23
C THR A 10 8.71 -5.57 -2.01
N ARG A 11 8.66 -5.65 -3.34
CA ARG A 11 8.57 -4.45 -4.19
C ARG A 11 7.13 -3.96 -4.32
N ILE A 12 6.29 -4.24 -3.33
CA ILE A 12 4.90 -3.81 -3.31
C ILE A 12 4.88 -2.45 -2.59
N PRO A 13 4.50 -1.38 -3.29
CA PRO A 13 4.40 -0.08 -2.66
C PRO A 13 3.18 -0.03 -1.73
N VAL A 14 3.33 0.71 -0.63
CA VAL A 14 2.27 0.90 0.36
C VAL A 14 1.04 1.55 -0.26
N TRP A 15 1.23 2.50 -1.18
CA TRP A 15 0.16 3.19 -1.89
C TRP A 15 -0.75 2.24 -2.68
N LEU A 16 -0.21 1.14 -3.21
CA LEU A 16 -0.98 0.13 -3.94
C LEU A 16 -1.94 -0.62 -3.02
N LEU A 17 -1.50 -0.96 -1.82
CA LEU A 17 -2.34 -1.62 -0.81
C LEU A 17 -3.49 -0.72 -0.35
N VAL A 18 -3.21 0.58 -0.20
CA VAL A 18 -4.22 1.58 0.15
C VAL A 18 -5.21 1.77 -0.98
N SER A 19 -4.74 1.82 -2.24
CA SER A 19 -5.61 1.88 -3.42
C SER A 19 -6.57 0.69 -3.48
N TYR A 20 -6.09 -0.54 -3.24
CA TYR A 20 -6.96 -1.71 -3.16
C TYR A 20 -8.05 -1.55 -2.09
N ARG A 21 -7.68 -1.04 -0.90
CA ARG A 21 -8.64 -0.79 0.18
C ARG A 21 -9.66 0.30 -0.19
N CYS A 22 -9.25 1.35 -0.90
CA CYS A 22 -10.14 2.38 -1.44
C CYS A 22 -11.12 1.82 -2.48
N GLN A 23 -10.70 0.83 -3.27
CA GLN A 23 -11.54 0.10 -4.22
C GLN A 23 -12.49 -0.91 -3.54
N GLY A 24 -12.44 -1.05 -2.20
CA GLY A 24 -13.27 -1.97 -1.44
C GLY A 24 -12.68 -3.37 -1.29
N ALA A 25 -11.41 -3.58 -1.66
CA ALA A 25 -10.74 -4.84 -1.37
C ALA A 25 -10.53 -5.01 0.14
N SER A 26 -10.79 -6.22 0.63
CA SER A 26 -10.48 -6.59 2.00
C SER A 26 -9.02 -7.03 2.13
N ASP A 27 -8.44 -6.82 3.31
CA ASP A 27 -7.09 -7.24 3.65
C ASP A 27 -6.80 -8.71 3.29
N ALA A 28 -7.78 -9.59 3.53
CA ALA A 28 -7.70 -11.00 3.18
C ALA A 28 -7.56 -11.25 1.67
N HIS A 29 -8.26 -10.47 0.84
CA HIS A 29 -8.18 -10.59 -0.61
C HIS A 29 -6.81 -10.19 -1.14
N ILE A 30 -6.24 -9.12 -0.56
CA ILE A 30 -4.89 -8.66 -0.89
C ILE A 30 -3.85 -9.71 -0.48
N LEU A 31 -3.99 -10.32 0.70
CA LEU A 31 -3.12 -11.40 1.16
C LEU A 31 -3.26 -12.69 0.34
N GLU A 32 -4.48 -13.02 -0.12
CA GLU A 32 -4.69 -14.16 -1.02
C GLU A 32 -3.97 -14.00 -2.36
N GLY A 33 -3.92 -12.77 -2.90
CA GLY A 33 -3.17 -12.46 -4.13
C GLY A 33 -1.65 -12.38 -3.93
N HIS A 34 -1.20 -12.20 -2.68
CA HIS A 34 0.20 -11.97 -2.34
C HIS A 34 0.63 -12.84 -1.16
N LEU A 35 0.93 -14.12 -1.44
CA LEU A 35 1.41 -15.08 -0.44
C LEU A 35 2.75 -14.68 0.21
N ASP A 36 3.52 -13.80 -0.43
CA ASP A 36 4.76 -13.23 0.12
C ASP A 36 4.52 -12.09 1.12
N LEU A 37 3.28 -11.59 1.23
CA LEU A 37 2.88 -10.59 2.21
C LEU A 37 2.30 -11.28 3.45
N SER A 38 2.77 -10.87 4.64
CA SER A 38 2.15 -11.26 5.89
C SER A 38 1.09 -10.25 6.32
N ALA A 39 0.10 -10.69 7.11
CA ALA A 39 -0.84 -9.79 7.76
C ALA A 39 -0.13 -8.71 8.59
N ALA A 40 1.01 -9.03 9.20
CA ALA A 40 1.83 -8.06 9.93
C ALA A 40 2.44 -6.98 9.00
N ASP A 41 2.82 -7.35 7.79
CA ASP A 41 3.33 -6.40 6.80
C ASP A 41 2.20 -5.46 6.32
N LEU A 42 1.00 -6.02 6.13
CA LEU A 42 -0.19 -5.25 5.75
C LEU A 42 -0.57 -4.22 6.82
N VAL A 43 -0.59 -4.63 8.09
CA VAL A 43 -0.86 -3.74 9.23
C VAL A 43 0.19 -2.64 9.34
N ASN A 44 1.48 -2.98 9.15
CA ASN A 44 2.56 -1.98 9.16
C ASN A 44 2.40 -0.98 8.02
N ALA A 45 2.08 -1.45 6.81
CA ALA A 45 1.86 -0.58 5.65
C ALA A 45 0.69 0.36 5.87
N PHE A 46 -0.44 -0.13 6.39
CA PHE A 46 -1.58 0.73 6.69
C PHE A 46 -1.31 1.69 7.84
N SER A 47 -0.56 1.27 8.87
CA SER A 47 -0.16 2.16 9.96
C SER A 47 0.75 3.28 9.45
N TYR A 48 1.66 2.94 8.52
CA TYR A 48 2.49 3.93 7.85
C TYR A 48 1.66 4.87 6.97
N ALA A 49 0.72 4.33 6.19
CA ALA A 49 -0.17 5.13 5.35
C ALA A 49 -1.10 6.05 6.15
N ASP A 50 -1.56 5.63 7.32
CA ASP A 50 -2.37 6.46 8.22
C ASP A 50 -1.54 7.63 8.78
N ALA A 51 -0.29 7.35 9.18
CA ALA A 51 0.65 8.37 9.64
C ALA A 51 1.14 9.32 8.53
N HIS A 52 1.21 8.83 7.29
CA HIS A 52 1.72 9.54 6.11
C HIS A 52 0.69 9.62 4.99
N PHE A 53 -0.58 9.90 5.33
CA PHE A 53 -1.68 9.84 4.38
C PHE A 53 -1.49 10.80 3.19
N ASP A 54 -1.01 12.02 3.44
CA ASP A 54 -0.74 13.03 2.40
C ASP A 54 0.30 12.57 1.37
N GLU A 55 1.36 11.89 1.83
CA GLU A 55 2.40 11.32 0.98
C GLU A 55 1.85 10.18 0.12
N ILE A 56 1.05 9.29 0.74
CA ILE A 56 0.44 8.16 0.05
C ILE A 56 -0.60 8.63 -0.96
N GLU A 57 -1.47 9.58 -0.61
CA GLU A 57 -2.47 10.14 -1.52
C GLU A 57 -1.78 10.81 -2.72
N THR A 58 -0.73 11.58 -2.46
CA THR A 58 0.09 12.19 -3.52
C THR A 58 0.70 11.12 -4.43
N ALA A 59 1.26 10.04 -3.86
CA ALA A 59 1.82 8.94 -4.63
C ALA A 59 0.76 8.21 -5.47
N ILE A 60 -0.45 7.96 -4.93
CA ILE A 60 -1.57 7.40 -5.70
C ILE A 60 -1.89 8.31 -6.88
N ARG A 61 -2.03 9.61 -6.63
CA ARG A 61 -2.42 10.59 -7.65
C ARG A 61 -1.36 10.78 -8.73
N GLU A 62 -0.07 10.83 -8.35
CA GLU A 62 1.05 10.84 -9.30
C GLU A 62 1.05 9.58 -10.17
N GLN A 63 0.70 8.41 -9.61
CA GLN A 63 0.72 7.15 -10.36
C GLN A 63 -0.53 6.92 -11.22
N GLU A 64 -1.68 7.47 -10.85
CA GLU A 64 -2.88 7.49 -11.70
C GLU A 64 -2.73 8.45 -12.89
N GLU A 65 -1.91 9.49 -12.76
CA GLU A 65 -1.62 10.47 -13.81
C GLU A 65 -0.41 10.10 -14.71
N ALA A 66 0.34 9.05 -14.38
CA ALA A 66 1.54 8.58 -15.09
C ALA A 66 1.27 7.47 -16.12
#